data_AF-A0A1Q9BQZ2-F1
#
_entry.id   AF-A0A1Q9BQZ2-F1
#
_cell.length_a   1.000
_cell.length_b   1.000
_cell.length_c   1.000
_cell.angle_alpha   90.00
_cell.angle_beta   90.00
_cell.angle_gamma   90.00
#
_symmetry.space_group_name_H-M   'P 1'
#
loop_
_entity.id
_entity.type
_entity.pdbx_description
1 polymer ?
#
loop_
_entity_poly.entity_id
_entity_poly.type
_entity_poly.pdbx_seq_one_letter_code
_entity_poly.pdbx_strand_id
1 'polypeptide(L)'
;MYQQLAIPCLLPSVCPVFPRSRWVGGELSISWAGLLASLHGLLKPLLSKWAGPTGGASRQPQPVATLHTFQVGWQAVTSQVSRAEDVEPHGHGQAPPTEDPEGFLGFLGNPEYDPMLDAADSEKNLLDRATGTIDWHQLNVSMKMRCARWANRDDVETTLVAMRSTMSPCLALMHRLLQQAGQQWDRKQQCRAAAGQARDYRILCAPKLTMDIFQQLSRKFHELVEALPLKGKTRQSRVLLFRLLSVAGGALEMLLGKDRGHPYRCFALVLSGQAEAVFDDPPCLLDELSSKLLRRFDSPKALASVEAESVFLALAEMISLDISTIEARHAAARRVNTIRSSQAKTMSFESLASVMVTRSLVKARNDWMKARGFSSKQTQRVRRNARQPKKHRRGGGAWRTFMHKQKIAFGQSKAASADYHRLRRNSPDEFAELQRIGRLATVASRS
;
A
#
# COMPACT_ATOMS: atom_id res chain seq x y z
N MET A 1 -24.89 30.26 -5.25
CA MET A 1 -24.06 30.69 -4.09
C MET A 1 -23.50 29.51 -3.28
N TYR A 2 -24.29 28.51 -2.88
CA TYR A 2 -23.83 27.37 -2.06
C TYR A 2 -22.66 26.57 -2.69
N GLN A 3 -22.75 26.25 -3.98
CA GLN A 3 -21.68 25.54 -4.70
C GLN A 3 -20.37 26.35 -4.82
N GLN A 4 -20.44 27.69 -4.82
CA GLN A 4 -19.26 28.54 -5.00
C GLN A 4 -18.52 28.80 -3.68
N LEU A 5 -19.21 28.79 -2.53
CA LEU A 5 -18.62 29.11 -1.22
C LEU A 5 -18.46 27.88 -0.31
N ALA A 6 -19.44 26.97 -0.26
CA ALA A 6 -19.40 25.82 0.64
C ALA A 6 -18.40 24.75 0.15
N ILE A 7 -18.35 24.49 -1.17
CA ILE A 7 -17.45 23.48 -1.75
C ILE A 7 -15.98 23.81 -1.44
N PRO A 8 -15.45 25.03 -1.71
CA PRO A 8 -14.06 25.35 -1.36
C PRO A 8 -13.73 25.22 0.13
N CYS A 9 -14.69 25.44 1.03
CA CYS A 9 -14.49 25.30 2.48
C CYS A 9 -14.49 23.84 2.94
N LEU A 10 -15.23 22.96 2.27
CA LEU A 10 -15.33 21.54 2.59
C LEU A 10 -14.25 20.70 1.88
N LEU A 11 -13.63 21.24 0.83
CA LEU A 11 -12.60 20.53 0.10
C LEU A 11 -11.28 20.48 0.88
N PRO A 12 -10.78 19.30 1.24
CA PRO A 12 -9.45 19.16 1.81
C PRO A 12 -8.39 19.77 0.89
N SER A 13 -7.44 20.50 1.48
CA SER A 13 -6.40 21.21 0.73
C SER A 13 -5.42 20.29 0.01
N VAL A 14 -5.33 19.02 0.42
CA VAL A 14 -4.40 18.03 -0.15
C VAL A 14 -5.09 16.67 -0.26
N CYS A 15 -5.06 16.10 -1.47
CA CYS A 15 -5.42 14.70 -1.71
C CYS A 15 -4.34 13.79 -1.13
N PRO A 16 -4.67 12.82 -0.25
CA PRO A 16 -3.70 11.83 0.20
C PRO A 16 -3.16 11.06 -1.00
N VAL A 17 -1.85 11.09 -1.15
CA VAL A 17 -1.16 10.37 -2.21
C VAL A 17 -0.90 8.95 -1.77
N PHE A 18 -1.12 7.99 -2.68
CA PHE A 18 -0.78 6.60 -2.45
C PHE A 18 0.71 6.49 -2.05
N PRO A 19 1.03 5.96 -0.85
CA PRO A 19 2.37 6.05 -0.32
C PRO A 19 3.30 5.06 -1.04
N ARG A 20 4.03 5.51 -2.07
CA ARG A 20 4.99 4.66 -2.82
C ARG A 20 6.15 4.10 -1.98
N SER A 21 6.39 4.67 -0.80
CA SER A 21 7.50 4.30 0.10
C SER A 21 7.07 3.42 1.27
N ARG A 22 5.80 3.03 1.34
CA ARG A 22 5.24 2.23 2.44
C ARG A 22 4.36 1.15 1.85
N TRP A 23 4.39 -0.04 2.44
CA TRP A 23 3.50 -1.13 2.04
C TRP A 23 2.06 -0.96 2.52
N VAL A 24 1.84 -0.11 3.51
CA VAL A 24 0.54 0.11 4.16
C VAL A 24 0.11 1.57 4.06
N GLY A 25 -1.20 1.83 4.14
CA GLY A 25 -1.78 3.17 4.07
C GLY A 25 -2.27 3.56 2.66
N GLY A 26 -2.13 2.69 1.66
CA GLY A 26 -2.67 2.91 0.32
C GLY A 26 -4.20 2.96 0.33
N GLU A 27 -4.81 2.10 1.15
CA GLU A 27 -6.25 2.05 1.39
C GLU A 27 -6.83 3.37 1.91
N LEU A 28 -6.05 4.15 2.66
CA LEU A 28 -6.50 5.43 3.18
C LEU A 28 -6.76 6.43 2.05
N SER A 29 -5.98 6.35 0.96
CA SER A 29 -6.18 7.22 -0.20
C SER A 29 -7.48 6.87 -0.93
N ILE A 30 -7.79 5.57 -1.04
CA ILE A 30 -9.01 5.05 -1.66
C ILE A 30 -10.22 5.33 -0.78
N SER A 31 -10.13 5.08 0.52
CA SER A 31 -11.21 5.40 1.47
C SER A 31 -11.50 6.88 1.50
N TRP A 32 -10.47 7.73 1.46
CA TRP A 32 -10.67 9.19 1.37
C TRP A 32 -11.36 9.59 0.06
N ALA A 33 -10.94 9.03 -1.08
CA ALA A 33 -11.58 9.32 -2.37
C ALA A 33 -13.03 8.82 -2.40
N GLY A 34 -13.27 7.63 -1.83
CA GLY A 34 -14.60 7.03 -1.68
C GLY A 34 -15.51 7.89 -0.82
N LEU A 35 -15.03 8.40 0.31
CA LEU A 35 -15.80 9.32 1.15
C LEU A 35 -16.18 10.60 0.40
N LEU A 36 -15.26 11.20 -0.36
CA LEU A 36 -15.57 12.39 -1.16
C LEU A 36 -16.54 12.11 -2.30
N ALA A 37 -16.44 10.93 -2.91
CA ALA A 37 -17.35 10.52 -3.98
C ALA A 37 -18.76 10.26 -3.43
N SER A 38 -18.88 9.46 -2.38
CA SER A 38 -20.17 8.96 -1.87
C SER A 38 -20.95 9.94 -1.00
N LEU A 39 -20.29 10.77 -0.18
CA LEU A 39 -21.01 11.59 0.81
C LEU A 39 -21.63 12.85 0.18
N HIS A 40 -20.93 13.49 -0.76
CA HIS A 40 -21.26 14.82 -1.24
C HIS A 40 -20.99 15.04 -2.74
N GLY A 41 -20.58 14.01 -3.48
CA GLY A 41 -20.16 14.17 -4.88
C GLY A 41 -19.00 15.17 -5.06
N LEU A 42 -18.19 15.38 -4.01
CA LEU A 42 -17.14 16.39 -3.98
C LEU A 42 -15.87 15.97 -4.72
N LEU A 43 -15.72 14.67 -5.00
CA LEU A 43 -14.54 14.16 -5.71
C LEU A 43 -14.40 14.77 -7.11
N LYS A 44 -15.51 14.84 -7.86
CA LYS A 44 -15.56 15.40 -9.22
C LYS A 44 -15.15 16.88 -9.28
N PRO A 45 -15.74 17.81 -8.51
CA PRO A 45 -15.32 19.21 -8.52
C PRO A 45 -13.91 19.40 -7.96
N LEU A 46 -13.48 18.58 -6.99
CA LEU A 46 -12.11 18.63 -6.48
C LEU A 46 -11.08 18.28 -7.56
N LEU A 47 -11.27 17.15 -8.24
CA LEU A 47 -10.35 16.68 -9.26
C LEU A 47 -10.38 17.56 -10.51
N SER A 48 -11.53 18.13 -10.86
CA SER A 48 -11.63 19.14 -11.93
C SER A 48 -10.83 20.40 -11.57
N LYS A 49 -10.95 20.90 -10.34
CA LYS A 49 -10.15 22.05 -9.86
C LYS A 49 -8.66 21.73 -9.83
N TRP A 50 -8.28 20.52 -9.43
CA TRP A 50 -6.89 20.09 -9.33
C TRP A 50 -6.22 19.85 -10.69
N ALA A 51 -6.94 19.24 -11.63
CA ALA A 51 -6.46 19.00 -12.98
C ALA A 51 -6.37 20.28 -13.82
N GLY A 52 -7.15 21.31 -13.46
CA GLY A 52 -7.28 22.55 -14.22
C GLY A 52 -8.41 22.45 -15.26
N PRO A 53 -8.65 23.52 -16.04
CA PRO A 53 -9.67 23.52 -17.10
C PRO A 53 -9.34 22.43 -18.11
N THR A 54 -10.08 21.31 -18.07
CA THR A 54 -9.97 20.27 -19.07
C THR A 54 -10.66 20.78 -20.34
N GLY A 55 -9.92 21.37 -21.28
CA GLY A 55 -10.46 21.92 -22.54
C GLY A 55 -11.06 20.90 -23.51
N GLY A 56 -11.32 19.67 -23.07
CA GLY A 56 -11.96 18.62 -23.87
C GLY A 56 -13.45 18.54 -23.57
N ALA A 57 -14.28 18.67 -24.60
CA ALA A 57 -15.71 18.39 -24.51
C ALA A 57 -15.92 16.98 -23.93
N SER A 58 -16.54 16.89 -22.75
CA SER A 58 -16.92 15.60 -22.17
C SER A 58 -17.95 14.95 -23.09
N ARG A 59 -17.56 13.91 -23.83
CA ARG A 59 -18.51 13.06 -24.56
C ARG A 59 -19.49 12.50 -23.52
N GLN A 60 -20.77 12.81 -23.65
CA GLN A 60 -21.76 12.28 -22.71
C GLN A 60 -21.88 10.77 -22.90
N PRO A 61 -21.89 9.99 -21.81
CA PRO A 61 -22.05 8.55 -21.92
C PRO A 61 -23.43 8.20 -22.45
N GLN A 62 -23.52 7.21 -23.34
CA GLN A 62 -24.80 6.74 -23.84
C GLN A 62 -25.59 6.02 -22.73
N PRO A 63 -26.91 6.23 -22.62
CA PRO A 63 -27.72 5.61 -21.58
C PRO A 63 -27.74 4.08 -21.73
N VAL A 64 -27.24 3.39 -20.71
CA VAL A 64 -27.29 1.92 -20.63
C VAL A 64 -28.67 1.49 -20.16
N ALA A 65 -29.34 0.60 -20.89
CA ALA A 65 -30.66 0.09 -20.55
C ALA A 65 -30.71 -0.49 -19.12
N THR A 66 -31.55 0.08 -18.27
CA THR A 66 -31.78 -0.36 -16.89
C THR A 66 -32.57 -1.68 -16.86
N LEU A 67 -31.89 -2.78 -16.55
CA LEU A 67 -32.52 -4.07 -16.26
C LEU A 67 -33.08 -4.08 -14.82
N HIS A 68 -34.41 -4.05 -14.70
CA HIS A 68 -35.14 -4.19 -13.43
C HIS A 68 -35.25 -5.67 -13.03
N THR A 69 -34.31 -6.21 -12.25
CA THR A 69 -34.52 -7.38 -11.34
C THR A 69 -33.19 -7.84 -10.72
N PHE A 70 -32.74 -7.34 -9.56
CA PHE A 70 -31.63 -8.02 -8.85
C PHE A 70 -31.65 -7.83 -7.34
N GLN A 71 -32.08 -8.88 -6.63
CA GLN A 71 -31.81 -9.11 -5.22
C GLN A 71 -31.26 -10.52 -4.98
N VAL A 72 -30.45 -11.04 -5.90
CA VAL A 72 -29.89 -12.40 -5.76
C VAL A 72 -28.37 -12.40 -5.98
N GLY A 73 -27.65 -13.10 -5.10
CA GLY A 73 -26.19 -13.23 -5.10
C GLY A 73 -25.66 -14.06 -6.27
N TRP A 74 -24.33 -14.26 -6.35
CA TRP A 74 -23.68 -14.98 -7.46
C TRP A 74 -24.20 -16.41 -7.68
N GLN A 75 -24.68 -17.07 -6.62
CA GLN A 75 -25.32 -18.39 -6.72
C GLN A 75 -26.53 -18.40 -7.68
N ALA A 76 -27.23 -17.28 -7.84
CA ALA A 76 -28.35 -17.20 -8.78
C ALA A 76 -27.90 -17.15 -10.23
N VAL A 77 -26.76 -16.50 -10.50
CA VAL A 77 -26.19 -16.45 -11.86
C VAL A 77 -25.71 -17.85 -12.24
N THR A 78 -25.05 -18.57 -11.34
CA THR A 78 -24.64 -19.96 -11.60
C THR A 78 -25.85 -20.88 -11.81
N SER A 79 -26.90 -20.75 -11.00
CA SER A 79 -28.13 -21.54 -11.21
C SER A 79 -28.90 -21.19 -12.49
N GLN A 80 -28.72 -19.98 -13.03
CA GLN A 80 -29.29 -19.59 -14.33
C GLN A 80 -28.47 -20.17 -15.49
N VAL A 81 -27.15 -20.24 -15.36
CA VAL A 81 -26.27 -20.88 -16.36
C VAL A 81 -26.50 -22.38 -16.40
N SER A 82 -26.62 -23.05 -15.24
CA SER A 82 -26.92 -24.49 -15.18
C SER A 82 -28.30 -24.86 -15.76
N ARG A 83 -29.24 -23.92 -15.82
CA ARG A 83 -30.54 -24.13 -16.51
C ARG A 83 -30.47 -23.91 -18.03
N ALA A 84 -29.41 -23.28 -18.52
CA ALA A 84 -29.19 -23.09 -19.95
C ALA A 84 -28.44 -24.28 -20.59
N GLU A 85 -27.89 -25.18 -19.76
CA GLU A 85 -27.16 -26.38 -20.20
C GLU A 85 -28.09 -27.56 -20.55
N ASP A 86 -29.41 -27.45 -20.32
CA ASP A 86 -30.41 -28.41 -20.79
C ASP A 86 -30.83 -28.20 -22.27
N VAL A 87 -30.09 -27.37 -23.02
CA VAL A 87 -30.27 -27.21 -24.47
C VAL A 87 -29.27 -28.11 -25.18
N GLU A 88 -29.79 -29.13 -25.86
CA GLU A 88 -29.05 -30.17 -26.58
C GLU A 88 -27.88 -29.64 -27.43
N PRO A 89 -26.73 -30.33 -27.44
CA PRO A 89 -25.55 -29.92 -28.19
C PRO A 89 -25.73 -30.22 -29.68
N HIS A 90 -26.04 -29.20 -30.46
CA HIS A 90 -25.88 -29.24 -31.91
C HIS A 90 -24.58 -28.56 -32.35
N GLY A 91 -23.67 -29.37 -32.90
CA GLY A 91 -22.66 -28.93 -33.86
C GLY A 91 -21.23 -28.84 -33.33
N HIS A 92 -20.38 -29.75 -33.81
CA HIS A 92 -18.92 -29.69 -33.71
C HIS A 92 -18.37 -28.43 -34.44
N GLY A 93 -18.21 -27.33 -33.71
CA GLY A 93 -17.47 -26.16 -34.16
C GLY A 93 -16.00 -26.27 -33.78
N GLN A 94 -15.11 -26.11 -34.76
CA GLN A 94 -13.66 -26.10 -34.60
C GLN A 94 -13.21 -25.06 -33.56
N ALA A 95 -12.27 -25.46 -32.70
CA ALA A 95 -11.66 -24.57 -31.72
C ALA A 95 -10.88 -23.45 -32.44
N PRO A 96 -11.08 -22.17 -32.07
CA PRO A 96 -10.33 -21.07 -32.66
C PRO A 96 -8.85 -21.14 -32.24
N PRO A 97 -7.93 -20.61 -33.07
CA PRO A 97 -6.50 -20.64 -32.79
C PRO A 97 -6.20 -19.87 -31.49
N THR A 98 -5.34 -20.49 -30.67
CA THR A 98 -4.80 -19.90 -29.44
C THR A 98 -3.89 -18.72 -29.78
N GLU A 99 -4.40 -17.51 -29.58
CA GLU A 99 -3.62 -16.26 -29.62
C GLU A 99 -2.80 -16.07 -28.34
N ASP A 100 -1.66 -15.40 -28.49
CA ASP A 100 -0.65 -15.14 -27.46
C ASP A 100 -1.20 -14.54 -26.15
N PRO A 101 -0.83 -15.08 -24.97
CA PRO A 101 -1.34 -14.64 -23.68
C PRO A 101 -0.87 -13.24 -23.22
N GLU A 102 0.07 -12.59 -23.92
CA GLU A 102 0.56 -11.26 -23.53
C GLU A 102 -0.37 -10.09 -23.93
N GLY A 103 -1.33 -10.31 -24.84
CA GLY A 103 -2.33 -9.30 -25.23
C GLY A 103 -3.58 -9.25 -24.33
N PHE A 104 -3.80 -10.27 -23.49
CA PHE A 104 -5.07 -10.49 -22.80
C PHE A 104 -5.40 -9.47 -21.69
N LEU A 105 -4.39 -8.77 -21.16
CA LEU A 105 -4.60 -7.69 -20.19
C LEU A 105 -5.10 -6.37 -20.83
N GLY A 106 -4.98 -6.20 -22.14
CA GLY A 106 -5.43 -5.00 -22.87
C GLY A 106 -6.89 -5.04 -23.34
N PHE A 107 -7.48 -6.22 -23.46
CA PHE A 107 -8.80 -6.44 -24.09
C PHE A 107 -9.95 -6.50 -23.08
N LEU A 108 -10.01 -5.52 -22.17
CA LEU A 108 -10.68 -5.70 -20.89
C LEU A 108 -11.94 -4.82 -20.70
N GLY A 109 -12.82 -4.84 -21.70
CA GLY A 109 -14.29 -4.78 -21.53
C GLY A 109 -14.91 -3.55 -20.87
N ASN A 110 -14.67 -2.36 -21.42
CA ASN A 110 -15.55 -1.20 -21.22
C ASN A 110 -16.01 -0.75 -22.61
N PRO A 111 -17.32 -0.63 -22.90
CA PRO A 111 -17.79 -0.13 -24.20
C PRO A 111 -17.39 1.34 -24.47
N GLU A 112 -16.83 2.04 -23.47
CA GLU A 112 -16.23 3.38 -23.57
C GLU A 112 -14.72 3.41 -23.26
N TYR A 113 -14.03 2.25 -23.19
CA TYR A 113 -12.57 2.24 -23.17
C TYR A 113 -12.11 2.53 -24.59
N ASP A 114 -11.52 3.71 -24.81
CA ASP A 114 -10.80 4.03 -26.03
C ASP A 114 -9.42 3.35 -25.94
N PRO A 115 -9.24 2.16 -26.54
CA PRO A 115 -8.01 1.40 -26.40
C PRO A 115 -6.86 2.11 -27.10
N MET A 116 -7.14 2.95 -28.11
CA MET A 116 -6.12 3.65 -28.88
C MET A 116 -5.41 4.72 -28.06
N LEU A 117 -6.13 5.47 -27.22
CA LEU A 117 -5.53 6.55 -26.43
C LEU A 117 -4.63 6.03 -25.30
N ASP A 118 -5.03 4.97 -24.59
CA ASP A 118 -4.20 4.41 -23.51
C ASP A 118 -3.14 3.41 -24.02
N ALA A 119 -3.36 2.70 -25.15
CA ALA A 119 -2.33 1.84 -25.73
C ALA A 119 -1.20 2.64 -26.38
N ALA A 120 -1.51 3.69 -27.16
CA ALA A 120 -0.49 4.56 -27.76
C ALA A 120 0.30 5.33 -26.70
N ASP A 121 -0.36 5.82 -25.64
CA ASP A 121 0.34 6.41 -24.49
C ASP A 121 1.16 5.35 -23.75
N SER A 122 0.67 4.12 -23.56
CA SER A 122 1.40 3.06 -22.85
C SER A 122 2.65 2.61 -23.63
N GLU A 123 2.54 2.42 -24.94
CA GLU A 123 3.63 1.98 -25.81
C GLU A 123 4.70 3.08 -25.97
N LYS A 124 4.27 4.33 -26.21
CA LYS A 124 5.19 5.48 -26.22
C LYS A 124 5.88 5.67 -24.88
N ASN A 125 5.18 5.52 -23.77
CA ASN A 125 5.77 5.60 -22.43
C ASN A 125 6.74 4.43 -22.13
N LEU A 126 6.55 3.25 -22.74
CA LEU A 126 7.49 2.13 -22.63
C LEU A 126 8.77 2.39 -23.43
N LEU A 127 8.63 2.92 -24.65
CA LEU A 127 9.75 3.35 -25.49
C LEU A 127 10.54 4.49 -24.85
N ASP A 128 9.87 5.53 -24.32
CA ASP A 128 10.52 6.66 -23.65
C ASP A 128 11.22 6.24 -22.34
N ARG A 129 10.71 5.19 -21.68
CA ARG A 129 11.40 4.55 -20.54
C ARG A 129 12.65 3.80 -20.97
N ALA A 130 12.64 3.14 -22.13
CA ALA A 130 13.79 2.45 -22.67
C ALA A 130 14.88 3.43 -23.15
N THR A 131 14.50 4.58 -23.71
CA THR A 131 15.43 5.62 -24.20
C THR A 131 15.92 6.57 -23.11
N GLY A 132 15.33 6.54 -21.91
CA GLY A 132 15.75 7.35 -20.76
C GLY A 132 15.38 8.83 -20.83
N THR A 133 14.59 9.25 -21.83
CA THR A 133 14.19 10.65 -22.05
C THR A 133 12.73 10.91 -21.69
N ILE A 134 12.35 10.55 -20.46
CA ILE A 134 10.97 10.75 -19.99
C ILE A 134 10.72 12.25 -19.74
N ASP A 135 9.87 12.86 -20.56
CA ASP A 135 9.31 14.19 -20.26
C ASP A 135 8.30 14.07 -19.09
N TRP A 136 8.82 14.22 -17.87
CA TRP A 136 8.02 14.19 -16.65
C TRP A 136 6.91 15.24 -16.62
N HIS A 137 7.07 16.36 -17.33
CA HIS A 137 6.05 17.39 -17.36
C HIS A 137 4.83 16.89 -18.16
N GLN A 138 5.06 16.40 -19.38
CA GLN A 138 4.00 15.84 -20.22
C GLN A 138 3.31 14.65 -19.55
N LEU A 139 4.07 13.74 -18.95
CA LEU A 139 3.50 12.58 -18.23
C LEU A 139 2.61 13.03 -17.06
N ASN A 140 3.03 14.04 -16.28
CA ASN A 140 2.22 14.57 -15.18
C ASN A 140 0.94 15.26 -15.68
N VAL A 141 1.00 15.96 -16.82
CA VAL A 141 -0.19 16.56 -17.45
C VAL A 141 -1.16 15.47 -17.93
N SER A 142 -0.67 14.44 -18.64
CA SER A 142 -1.50 13.29 -19.07
C SER A 142 -2.15 12.58 -17.87
N MET A 143 -1.40 12.35 -16.80
CA MET A 143 -1.94 11.75 -15.57
C MET A 143 -3.03 12.61 -14.92
N LYS A 144 -2.88 13.94 -14.88
CA LYS A 144 -3.92 14.85 -14.39
C LYS A 144 -5.19 14.78 -15.25
N MET A 145 -5.04 14.78 -16.57
CA MET A 145 -6.16 14.69 -17.50
C MET A 145 -6.88 13.34 -17.38
N ARG A 146 -6.16 12.23 -17.24
CA ARG A 146 -6.76 10.91 -16.97
C ARG A 146 -7.51 10.88 -15.65
N CYS A 147 -6.92 11.46 -14.60
CA CYS A 147 -7.57 11.55 -13.29
C CYS A 147 -8.89 12.35 -13.36
N ALA A 148 -8.90 13.48 -14.07
CA ALA A 148 -10.13 14.27 -14.27
C ALA A 148 -11.18 13.52 -15.09
N ARG A 149 -10.80 12.86 -16.19
CA ARG A 149 -11.70 12.02 -16.99
C ARG A 149 -12.30 10.90 -16.15
N TRP A 150 -11.47 10.19 -15.38
CA TRP A 150 -11.92 9.11 -14.50
C TRP A 150 -12.88 9.62 -13.41
N ALA A 151 -12.59 10.78 -12.81
CA ALA A 151 -13.44 11.40 -11.80
C ALA A 151 -14.81 11.86 -12.33
N ASN A 152 -14.91 12.10 -13.64
CA ASN A 152 -16.14 12.55 -14.29
C ASN A 152 -17.08 11.39 -14.64
N ARG A 153 -16.63 10.13 -14.54
CA ARG A 153 -17.47 8.95 -14.80
C ARG A 153 -18.56 8.80 -13.74
N ASP A 154 -19.73 8.31 -14.15
CA ASP A 154 -20.89 8.12 -13.27
C ASP A 154 -20.71 6.95 -12.28
N ASP A 155 -19.76 6.06 -12.53
CA ASP A 155 -19.46 4.83 -11.78
C ASP A 155 -18.21 4.93 -10.88
N VAL A 156 -17.68 6.14 -10.65
CA VAL A 156 -16.45 6.33 -9.86
C VAL A 156 -16.57 5.80 -8.42
N GLU A 157 -17.73 5.99 -7.79
CA GLU A 157 -18.03 5.51 -6.44
C GLU A 157 -18.01 3.97 -6.38
N THR A 158 -18.67 3.34 -7.36
CA THR A 158 -18.71 1.88 -7.53
C THR A 158 -17.30 1.32 -7.69
N THR A 159 -16.49 1.96 -8.53
CA THR A 159 -15.10 1.56 -8.77
C THR A 159 -14.26 1.63 -7.49
N LEU A 160 -14.38 2.72 -6.73
CA LEU A 160 -13.67 2.90 -5.46
C LEU A 160 -14.07 1.88 -4.39
N VAL A 161 -15.37 1.56 -4.30
CA VAL A 161 -15.89 0.52 -3.41
C VAL A 161 -15.37 -0.86 -3.80
N ALA A 162 -15.34 -1.17 -5.10
CA ALA A 162 -14.80 -2.43 -5.61
C ALA A 162 -13.29 -2.56 -5.29
N MET A 163 -12.51 -1.51 -5.58
CA MET A 163 -11.07 -1.44 -5.23
C MET A 163 -10.85 -1.68 -3.73
N ARG A 164 -11.61 -1.00 -2.86
CA ARG A 164 -11.46 -1.15 -1.41
C ARG A 164 -11.81 -2.55 -0.92
N SER A 165 -12.85 -3.15 -1.50
CA SER A 165 -13.30 -4.51 -1.19
C SER A 165 -12.26 -5.55 -1.57
N THR A 166 -11.67 -5.43 -2.76
CA THR A 166 -10.58 -6.31 -3.23
C THR A 166 -9.29 -6.12 -2.44
N MET A 167 -8.92 -4.89 -2.09
CA MET A 167 -7.68 -4.63 -1.35
C MET A 167 -7.72 -5.09 0.10
N SER A 168 -8.90 -5.14 0.72
CA SER A 168 -9.03 -5.47 2.15
C SER A 168 -8.39 -6.81 2.55
N PRO A 169 -8.68 -7.95 1.89
CA PRO A 169 -8.03 -9.22 2.20
C PRO A 169 -6.51 -9.16 1.99
N CYS A 170 -6.04 -8.56 0.88
CA CYS A 170 -4.60 -8.42 0.59
C CYS A 170 -3.86 -7.60 1.66
N LEU A 171 -4.48 -6.52 2.15
CA LEU A 171 -3.90 -5.69 3.21
C LEU A 171 -3.89 -6.42 4.56
N ALA A 172 -4.95 -7.16 4.88
CA ALA A 172 -4.99 -7.97 6.10
C ALA A 172 -3.87 -9.01 6.10
N LEU A 173 -3.65 -9.69 4.97
CA LEU A 173 -2.51 -10.58 4.79
C LEU A 173 -1.18 -9.84 4.96
N MET A 174 -0.99 -8.70 4.28
CA MET A 174 0.25 -7.93 4.36
C MET A 174 0.55 -7.46 5.79
N HIS A 175 -0.46 -7.03 6.55
CA HIS A 175 -0.30 -6.72 7.98
C HIS A 175 0.14 -7.93 8.80
N ARG A 176 -0.43 -9.12 8.57
CA ARG A 176 -0.04 -10.36 9.24
C ARG A 176 1.39 -10.76 8.90
N LEU A 177 1.78 -10.71 7.63
CA LEU A 177 3.15 -11.00 7.19
C LEU A 177 4.15 -10.03 7.83
N LEU A 178 3.85 -8.72 7.86
CA LEU A 178 4.71 -7.73 8.52
C LEU A 178 4.79 -7.92 10.04
N GLN A 179 3.70 -8.38 10.67
CA GLN A 179 3.71 -8.72 12.08
C GLN A 179 4.62 -9.93 12.35
N GLN A 180 4.54 -10.98 11.52
CA GLN A 180 5.39 -12.17 11.62
C GLN A 180 6.87 -11.88 11.32
N ALA A 181 7.15 -10.98 10.39
CA ALA A 181 8.51 -10.53 10.08
C ALA A 181 9.20 -9.78 11.23
N GLY A 182 8.44 -9.27 12.20
CA GLY A 182 8.97 -8.46 13.29
C GLY A 182 9.64 -9.28 14.40
N GLN A 183 10.72 -8.75 14.99
CA GLN A 183 11.37 -9.32 16.19
C GLN A 183 10.43 -9.47 17.39
N GLN A 184 9.34 -8.70 17.44
CA GLN A 184 8.33 -8.84 18.49
C GLN A 184 7.62 -10.20 18.40
N TRP A 185 7.43 -10.72 17.18
CA TRP A 185 6.87 -12.04 16.98
C TRP A 185 7.83 -13.12 17.50
N ASP A 186 9.13 -13.04 17.18
CA ASP A 186 10.13 -13.99 17.69
C ASP A 186 10.15 -14.01 19.21
N ARG A 187 10.19 -12.84 19.84
CA ARG A 187 10.16 -12.74 21.31
C ARG A 187 8.91 -13.35 21.89
N LYS A 188 7.74 -13.11 21.28
CA LYS A 188 6.47 -13.71 21.72
C LYS A 188 6.54 -15.23 21.64
N GLN A 189 7.07 -15.78 20.55
CA GLN A 189 7.21 -17.22 20.35
C GLN A 189 8.25 -17.84 21.30
N GLN A 190 9.36 -17.15 21.58
CA GLN A 190 10.34 -17.56 22.60
C GLN A 190 9.74 -17.54 24.01
N CYS A 191 8.96 -16.53 24.36
CA CYS A 191 8.25 -16.49 25.65
C CYS A 191 7.24 -17.64 25.78
N ARG A 192 6.54 -18.00 24.69
CA ARG A 192 5.64 -19.17 24.68
C ARG A 192 6.41 -20.46 24.92
N ALA A 193 7.52 -20.66 24.21
CA ALA A 193 8.39 -21.82 24.40
C ALA A 193 8.92 -21.90 25.85
N ALA A 194 9.38 -20.79 26.42
CA ALA A 194 9.85 -20.72 27.80
C ALA A 194 8.73 -21.02 28.83
N ALA A 195 7.47 -20.77 28.47
CA ALA A 195 6.30 -21.12 29.29
C ALA A 195 5.81 -22.57 29.05
N GLY A 196 6.56 -23.41 28.34
CA GLY A 196 6.18 -24.78 28.01
C GLY A 196 5.07 -24.89 26.95
N GLN A 197 4.72 -23.79 26.27
CA GLN A 197 3.74 -23.79 25.19
C GLN A 197 4.40 -24.08 23.85
N ALA A 198 3.66 -24.70 22.93
CA ALA A 198 4.13 -24.92 21.56
C ALA A 198 4.52 -23.59 20.88
N ARG A 199 5.71 -23.61 20.28
CA ARG A 199 6.29 -22.50 19.51
C ARG A 199 5.86 -22.61 18.05
N ASP A 200 5.38 -21.51 17.48
CA ASP A 200 5.16 -21.46 16.03
C ASP A 200 6.45 -21.05 15.31
N TYR A 201 6.67 -21.60 14.12
CA TYR A 201 7.74 -21.23 13.20
C TYR A 201 7.17 -20.57 11.94
N ARG A 202 7.89 -19.60 11.37
CA ARG A 202 7.40 -18.83 10.20
C ARG A 202 7.11 -19.75 9.02
N ILE A 203 8.03 -20.67 8.72
CA ILE A 203 7.88 -21.66 7.65
C ILE A 203 6.64 -22.55 7.81
N LEU A 204 6.23 -22.84 9.04
CA LEU A 204 5.00 -23.61 9.30
C LEU A 204 3.72 -22.76 9.26
N CYS A 205 3.87 -21.45 9.43
CA CYS A 205 2.75 -20.50 9.43
C CYS A 205 2.39 -20.02 8.02
N ALA A 206 3.35 -19.96 7.10
CA ALA A 206 3.13 -19.45 5.75
C ALA A 206 2.02 -20.19 4.98
N PRO A 207 1.97 -21.53 4.93
CA PRO A 207 0.91 -22.24 4.23
C PRO A 207 -0.49 -21.95 4.82
N LYS A 208 -0.58 -21.79 6.15
CA LYS A 208 -1.82 -21.44 6.85
C LYS A 208 -2.30 -20.05 6.45
N LEU A 209 -1.40 -19.07 6.38
CA LEU A 209 -1.75 -17.73 5.91
C LEU A 209 -2.23 -17.73 4.46
N THR A 210 -1.60 -18.54 3.61
CA THR A 210 -2.00 -18.71 2.20
C THR A 210 -3.42 -19.29 2.11
N MET A 211 -3.76 -20.30 2.91
CA MET A 211 -5.13 -20.83 2.96
C MET A 211 -6.13 -19.81 3.52
N ASP A 212 -5.79 -19.11 4.59
CA ASP A 212 -6.62 -18.06 5.19
C ASP A 212 -6.98 -16.95 4.18
N ILE A 213 -6.03 -16.55 3.31
CA ILE A 213 -6.28 -15.48 2.33
C ILE A 213 -7.18 -15.97 1.20
N PHE A 214 -7.01 -17.19 0.71
CA PHE A 214 -7.89 -17.76 -0.32
C PHE A 214 -9.31 -17.98 0.21
N GLN A 215 -9.46 -18.39 1.47
CA GLN A 215 -10.78 -18.45 2.12
C GLN A 215 -11.42 -17.07 2.27
N GLN A 216 -10.63 -16.03 2.58
CA GLN A 216 -11.14 -14.65 2.61
C GLN A 216 -11.56 -14.15 1.23
N LEU A 217 -10.78 -14.43 0.18
CA LEU A 217 -11.15 -14.09 -1.19
C LEU A 217 -12.40 -14.82 -1.64
N SER A 218 -12.48 -16.13 -1.39
CA SER A 218 -13.66 -16.95 -1.67
C SER A 218 -14.90 -16.36 -1.00
N ARG A 219 -14.84 -16.03 0.29
CA ARG A 219 -15.94 -15.32 0.97
C ARG A 219 -16.30 -14.00 0.29
N LYS A 220 -15.31 -13.20 -0.12
CA LYS A 220 -15.56 -11.94 -0.85
C LYS A 220 -16.24 -12.12 -2.20
N PHE A 221 -16.05 -13.25 -2.88
CA PHE A 221 -16.83 -13.57 -4.08
C PHE A 221 -18.31 -13.78 -3.78
N HIS A 222 -18.68 -14.24 -2.58
CA HIS A 222 -20.07 -14.55 -2.21
C HIS A 222 -20.75 -13.43 -1.40
N GLU A 223 -19.98 -12.55 -0.76
CA GLU A 223 -20.49 -11.44 0.05
C GLU A 223 -21.16 -10.35 -0.80
N LEU A 224 -22.27 -9.81 -0.29
CA LEU A 224 -22.88 -8.60 -0.83
C LEU A 224 -22.04 -7.38 -0.42
N VAL A 225 -21.71 -6.52 -1.38
CA VAL A 225 -20.99 -5.28 -1.08
C VAL A 225 -21.97 -4.23 -0.56
N GLU A 226 -22.13 -4.19 0.77
CA GLU A 226 -23.09 -3.31 1.45
C GLU A 226 -22.87 -1.82 1.13
N ALA A 227 -21.62 -1.40 1.01
CA ALA A 227 -21.25 -0.01 0.72
C ALA A 227 -21.52 0.43 -0.73
N LEU A 228 -22.03 -0.47 -1.59
CA LEU A 228 -22.28 -0.16 -2.99
C LEU A 228 -23.58 0.66 -3.14
N PRO A 229 -23.53 1.85 -3.75
CA PRO A 229 -24.74 2.66 -3.97
C PRO A 229 -25.73 1.92 -4.86
N LEU A 230 -27.04 2.20 -4.73
CA LEU A 230 -28.08 1.52 -5.52
C LEU A 230 -27.82 1.60 -7.03
N LYS A 231 -27.42 2.77 -7.54
CA LYS A 231 -27.01 2.96 -8.95
C LYS A 231 -25.83 2.09 -9.38
N GLY A 232 -24.99 1.68 -8.42
CA GLY A 232 -23.84 0.81 -8.63
C GLY A 232 -24.19 -0.68 -8.59
N LYS A 233 -25.40 -1.07 -8.16
CA LYS A 233 -25.83 -2.49 -8.08
C LYS A 233 -26.22 -3.04 -9.46
N THR A 234 -25.30 -2.95 -10.42
CA THR A 234 -25.48 -3.39 -11.81
C THR A 234 -24.67 -4.65 -12.09
N ARG A 235 -24.99 -5.35 -13.20
CA ARG A 235 -24.20 -6.49 -13.69
C ARG A 235 -22.75 -6.09 -13.97
N GLN A 236 -22.53 -4.90 -14.54
CA GLN A 236 -21.18 -4.38 -14.84
C GLN A 236 -20.32 -4.27 -13.58
N SER A 237 -20.87 -3.74 -12.49
CA SER A 237 -20.16 -3.60 -11.22
C SER A 237 -19.81 -4.95 -10.58
N ARG A 238 -20.71 -5.94 -10.71
CA ARG A 238 -20.44 -7.32 -10.29
C ARG A 238 -19.28 -7.91 -11.10
N VAL A 239 -19.30 -7.76 -12.42
CA VAL A 239 -18.22 -8.22 -13.31
C VAL A 239 -16.90 -7.53 -12.96
N LEU A 240 -16.90 -6.21 -12.70
CA LEU A 240 -15.72 -5.47 -12.27
C LEU A 240 -15.15 -6.04 -10.96
N LEU A 241 -15.98 -6.25 -9.94
CA LEU A 241 -15.55 -6.81 -8.66
C LEU A 241 -15.00 -8.23 -8.82
N PHE A 242 -15.69 -9.09 -9.58
CA PHE A 242 -15.22 -10.44 -9.88
C PHE A 242 -13.83 -10.39 -10.52
N ARG A 243 -13.64 -9.55 -11.54
CA ARG A 243 -12.35 -9.39 -12.22
C ARG A 243 -11.25 -8.92 -11.26
N LEU A 244 -11.52 -7.90 -10.44
CA LEU A 244 -10.54 -7.39 -9.48
C LEU A 244 -10.16 -8.47 -8.44
N LEU A 245 -11.14 -9.23 -7.93
CA LEU A 245 -10.89 -10.34 -7.01
C LEU A 245 -10.12 -11.49 -7.67
N SER A 246 -10.45 -11.85 -8.91
CA SER A 246 -9.75 -12.90 -9.66
C SER A 246 -8.31 -12.52 -9.96
N VAL A 247 -8.05 -11.27 -10.34
CA VAL A 247 -6.69 -10.74 -10.52
C VAL A 247 -5.91 -10.77 -9.21
N ALA A 248 -6.54 -10.35 -8.10
CA ALA A 248 -5.91 -10.43 -6.78
C ALA A 248 -5.59 -11.88 -6.38
N GLY A 249 -6.52 -12.82 -6.63
CA GLY A 249 -6.34 -14.24 -6.37
C GLY A 249 -5.21 -14.85 -7.20
N GLY A 250 -5.17 -14.57 -8.50
CA GLY A 250 -4.10 -15.03 -9.38
C GLY A 250 -2.73 -14.46 -8.99
N ALA A 251 -2.66 -13.16 -8.67
CA ALA A 251 -1.44 -12.53 -8.18
C ALA A 251 -0.97 -13.15 -6.85
N LEU A 252 -1.90 -13.47 -5.95
CA LEU A 252 -1.57 -14.14 -4.68
C LEU A 252 -1.12 -15.58 -4.90
N GLU A 253 -1.72 -16.33 -5.82
CA GLU A 253 -1.27 -17.70 -6.14
C GLU A 253 0.14 -17.70 -6.75
N MET A 254 0.45 -16.74 -7.62
CA MET A 254 1.81 -16.58 -8.15
C MET A 254 2.83 -16.29 -7.04
N LEU A 255 2.46 -15.46 -6.06
CA LEU A 255 3.37 -15.02 -5.00
C LEU A 255 3.50 -16.05 -3.87
N LEU A 256 2.41 -16.74 -3.52
CA LEU A 256 2.29 -17.59 -2.31
C LEU A 256 2.06 -19.07 -2.62
N GLY A 257 1.75 -19.44 -3.87
CA GLY A 257 1.50 -20.83 -4.25
C GLY A 257 2.69 -21.74 -3.98
N LYS A 258 3.90 -21.17 -3.96
CA LYS A 258 5.15 -21.85 -3.58
C LYS A 258 5.14 -22.36 -2.14
N ASP A 259 4.34 -21.76 -1.26
CA ASP A 259 4.24 -22.18 0.14
C ASP A 259 3.58 -23.56 0.30
N ARG A 260 2.98 -24.13 -0.76
CA ARG A 260 2.45 -25.49 -0.76
C ARG A 260 3.50 -26.56 -1.10
N GLY A 261 4.64 -26.13 -1.65
CA GLY A 261 5.72 -27.02 -2.08
C GLY A 261 6.84 -27.16 -1.05
N HIS A 262 7.97 -27.70 -1.50
CA HIS A 262 9.20 -27.74 -0.74
C HIS A 262 9.87 -26.34 -0.70
N PRO A 263 10.45 -25.91 0.44
CA PRO A 263 10.71 -26.68 1.67
C PRO A 263 9.53 -26.72 2.67
N TYR A 264 8.49 -25.90 2.49
CA TYR A 264 7.40 -25.75 3.47
C TYR A 264 6.70 -27.05 3.84
N ARG A 265 6.38 -27.87 2.84
CA ARG A 265 5.75 -29.18 3.00
C ARG A 265 6.63 -30.15 3.79
N CYS A 266 7.93 -30.20 3.48
CA CYS A 266 8.88 -31.05 4.21
C CYS A 266 8.93 -30.68 5.70
N PHE A 267 9.04 -29.38 6.02
CA PHE A 267 9.03 -28.92 7.41
C PHE A 267 7.71 -29.25 8.11
N ALA A 268 6.57 -29.07 7.42
CA ALA A 268 5.26 -29.38 7.97
C ALA A 268 5.11 -30.86 8.32
N LEU A 269 5.48 -31.75 7.40
CA LEU A 269 5.36 -33.20 7.56
C LEU A 269 6.31 -33.76 8.64
N VAL A 270 7.58 -33.34 8.62
CA VAL A 270 8.57 -33.82 9.62
C VAL A 270 8.18 -33.37 11.03
N LEU A 271 7.84 -32.09 11.21
CA LEU A 271 7.49 -31.56 12.54
C LEU A 271 6.09 -31.96 13.01
N SER A 272 5.26 -32.56 12.15
CA SER A 272 3.99 -33.19 12.54
C SER A 272 4.10 -34.71 12.78
N GLY A 273 5.31 -35.28 12.72
CA GLY A 273 5.52 -36.72 12.89
C GLY A 273 5.09 -37.56 11.69
N GLN A 274 4.95 -36.96 10.51
CA GLN A 274 4.57 -37.60 9.24
C GLN A 274 5.76 -37.69 8.28
N ALA A 275 6.95 -38.00 8.81
CA ALA A 275 8.20 -38.01 8.04
C ALA A 275 8.16 -39.00 6.86
N GLU A 276 7.40 -40.09 6.97
CA GLU A 276 7.22 -41.08 5.89
C GLU A 276 6.66 -40.46 4.61
N ALA A 277 5.66 -39.57 4.72
CA ALA A 277 5.01 -38.95 3.58
C ALA A 277 5.93 -38.02 2.76
N VAL A 278 7.10 -37.64 3.31
CA VAL A 278 8.11 -36.85 2.58
C VAL A 278 8.79 -37.70 1.51
N PHE A 279 8.91 -39.01 1.72
CA PHE A 279 9.56 -39.94 0.78
C PHE A 279 8.63 -40.37 -0.36
N ASP A 280 7.32 -40.14 -0.23
CA ASP A 280 6.34 -40.38 -1.29
C ASP A 280 6.41 -39.32 -2.40
N ASP A 281 6.98 -38.14 -2.10
CA ASP A 281 7.11 -37.05 -3.07
C ASP A 281 8.27 -37.33 -4.05
N PRO A 282 8.05 -37.26 -5.38
CA PRO A 282 9.09 -37.56 -6.37
C PRO A 282 10.25 -36.54 -6.32
N PRO A 283 11.49 -36.93 -6.69
CA PRO A 283 12.67 -36.06 -6.58
C PRO A 283 12.58 -34.71 -7.30
N CYS A 284 11.76 -34.61 -8.34
CA CYS A 284 11.54 -33.37 -9.10
C CYS A 284 10.74 -32.31 -8.33
N LEU A 285 10.02 -32.67 -7.26
CA LEU A 285 9.29 -31.74 -6.40
C LEU A 285 10.15 -31.24 -5.22
N LEU A 286 11.28 -31.89 -4.96
CA LEU A 286 12.18 -31.53 -3.87
C LEU A 286 12.98 -30.28 -4.23
N ASP A 287 12.96 -29.29 -3.34
CA ASP A 287 13.88 -28.16 -3.44
C ASP A 287 15.31 -28.57 -3.00
N GLU A 288 16.30 -27.71 -3.25
CA GLU A 288 17.70 -27.99 -2.92
C GLU A 288 17.90 -28.29 -1.42
N LEU A 289 17.20 -27.58 -0.52
CA LEU A 289 17.29 -27.80 0.92
C LEU A 289 16.68 -29.15 1.29
N SER A 290 15.45 -29.44 0.84
CA SER A 290 14.79 -30.72 1.12
C SER A 290 15.62 -31.91 0.58
N SER A 291 16.18 -31.78 -0.62
CA SER A 291 17.05 -32.80 -1.22
C SER A 291 18.30 -33.06 -0.36
N LYS A 292 18.96 -32.00 0.14
CA LYS A 292 20.13 -32.16 1.04
C LYS A 292 19.75 -32.77 2.38
N LEU A 293 18.58 -32.43 2.93
CA LEU A 293 18.10 -33.01 4.19
C LEU A 293 17.77 -34.49 4.03
N LEU A 294 17.11 -34.88 2.94
CA LEU A 294 16.81 -36.28 2.64
C LEU A 294 18.04 -37.11 2.32
N ARG A 295 19.09 -36.52 1.74
CA ARG A 295 20.40 -37.20 1.61
C ARG A 295 21.09 -37.44 2.96
N ARG A 296 20.88 -36.54 3.93
CA ARG A 296 21.46 -36.68 5.28
C ARG A 296 20.66 -37.67 6.13
N PHE A 297 19.34 -37.65 6.00
CA PHE A 297 18.40 -38.52 6.70
C PHE A 297 17.67 -39.37 5.67
N ASP A 298 18.35 -40.40 5.19
CA ASP A 298 18.02 -41.20 3.99
C ASP A 298 16.88 -42.22 4.17
N SER A 299 16.35 -42.35 5.38
CA SER A 299 15.24 -43.24 5.69
C SER A 299 14.18 -42.54 6.53
N PRO A 300 12.91 -42.98 6.47
CA PRO A 300 11.86 -42.39 7.29
C PRO A 300 12.16 -42.42 8.80
N LYS A 301 12.80 -43.50 9.28
CA LYS A 301 13.24 -43.62 10.67
C LYS A 301 14.33 -42.61 11.03
N ALA A 302 15.29 -42.36 10.13
CA ALA A 302 16.31 -41.35 10.34
C ALA A 302 15.72 -39.93 10.30
N LEU A 303 14.78 -39.67 9.40
CA LEU A 303 14.10 -38.36 9.29
C LEU A 303 13.15 -38.08 10.46
N ALA A 304 12.57 -39.12 11.06
CA ALA A 304 11.78 -39.05 12.28
C ALA A 304 12.64 -39.08 13.58
N SER A 305 13.98 -39.10 13.46
CA SER A 305 14.86 -39.11 14.63
C SER A 305 14.85 -37.77 15.37
N VAL A 306 15.18 -37.81 16.66
CA VAL A 306 15.35 -36.60 17.50
C VAL A 306 16.42 -35.66 16.94
N GLU A 307 17.46 -36.21 16.30
CA GLU A 307 18.49 -35.40 15.64
C GLU A 307 17.90 -34.63 14.45
N ALA A 308 17.16 -35.31 13.57
CA ALA A 308 16.52 -34.68 12.43
C ALA A 308 15.55 -33.60 12.89
N GLU A 309 14.67 -33.91 13.84
CA GLU A 309 13.75 -32.92 14.42
C GLU A 309 14.49 -31.68 14.94
N SER A 310 15.58 -31.88 15.69
CA SER A 310 16.41 -30.78 16.21
C SER A 310 17.01 -29.91 15.09
N VAL A 311 17.48 -30.54 14.00
CA VAL A 311 17.99 -29.82 12.82
C VAL A 311 16.88 -29.02 12.14
N PHE A 312 15.70 -29.61 11.95
CA PHE A 312 14.55 -28.92 11.37
C PHE A 312 14.10 -27.73 12.23
N LEU A 313 14.03 -27.89 13.56
CA LEU A 313 13.68 -26.79 14.46
C LEU A 313 14.72 -25.66 14.42
N ALA A 314 16.02 -26.00 14.40
CA ALA A 314 17.09 -25.01 14.28
C ALA A 314 17.01 -24.24 12.95
N LEU A 315 16.80 -24.93 11.83
CA LEU A 315 16.61 -24.30 10.53
C LEU A 315 15.34 -23.44 10.50
N ALA A 316 14.24 -23.93 11.06
CA ALA A 316 12.97 -23.21 11.11
C ALA A 316 13.07 -21.91 11.92
N GLU A 317 13.95 -21.86 12.92
CA GLU A 317 14.28 -20.64 13.66
C GLU A 317 15.15 -19.66 12.85
N MET A 318 16.05 -20.16 12.01
CA MET A 318 16.98 -19.34 11.22
C MET A 318 16.37 -18.80 9.92
N ILE A 319 15.37 -19.48 9.36
CA ILE A 319 14.77 -19.11 8.07
C ILE A 319 14.04 -17.76 8.17
N SER A 320 14.39 -16.85 7.25
CA SER A 320 13.68 -15.60 7.01
C SER A 320 12.87 -15.72 5.72
N LEU A 321 11.54 -15.66 5.83
CA LEU A 321 10.65 -15.78 4.66
C LEU A 321 10.41 -14.46 3.93
N ASP A 322 10.77 -13.33 4.55
CA ASP A 322 10.50 -12.01 4.01
C ASP A 322 11.76 -11.16 3.88
N ILE A 323 11.69 -10.18 2.97
CA ILE A 323 12.72 -9.16 2.76
C ILE A 323 12.37 -7.84 3.45
N SER A 324 11.37 -7.85 4.35
CA SER A 324 10.79 -6.60 4.85
C SER A 324 11.79 -5.78 5.66
N THR A 325 12.66 -6.47 6.40
CA THR A 325 13.72 -5.84 7.19
C THR A 325 14.80 -5.22 6.29
N ILE A 326 15.09 -5.83 5.15
CA ILE A 326 16.03 -5.34 4.13
C ILE A 326 15.46 -4.09 3.47
N GLU A 327 14.21 -4.15 3.01
CA GLU A 327 13.54 -3.02 2.39
C GLU A 327 13.36 -1.82 3.35
N ALA A 328 13.04 -2.08 4.61
CA ALA A 328 12.99 -1.03 5.63
C ALA A 328 14.36 -0.35 5.82
N ARG A 329 15.46 -1.11 5.73
CA ARG A 329 16.83 -0.57 5.76
C ARG A 329 17.10 0.27 4.51
N HIS A 330 16.77 -0.21 3.32
CA HIS A 330 16.92 0.55 2.07
C HIS A 330 16.10 1.85 2.07
N ALA A 331 14.85 1.81 2.53
CA ALA A 331 14.02 3.00 2.68
C ALA A 331 14.63 4.02 3.67
N ALA A 332 15.20 3.55 4.77
CA ALA A 332 15.92 4.42 5.71
C ALA A 332 17.18 5.04 5.09
N ALA A 333 17.94 4.26 4.31
CA ALA A 333 19.12 4.73 3.56
C ALA A 333 18.74 5.83 2.58
N ARG A 334 17.72 5.58 1.74
CA ARG A 334 17.20 6.54 0.75
C ARG A 334 16.80 7.85 1.42
N ARG A 335 16.06 7.79 2.53
CA ARG A 335 15.67 8.99 3.28
C ARG A 335 16.87 9.80 3.78
N VAL A 336 17.90 9.13 4.28
CA VAL A 336 19.13 9.82 4.73
C VAL A 336 19.82 10.50 3.55
N ASN A 337 19.95 9.78 2.44
CA ASN A 337 20.55 10.33 1.23
C ASN A 337 19.76 11.55 0.74
N THR A 338 18.44 11.46 0.59
CA THR A 338 17.59 12.59 0.16
C THR A 338 17.70 13.80 1.08
N ILE A 339 17.70 13.60 2.40
CA ILE A 339 17.82 14.71 3.36
C ILE A 339 19.18 15.40 3.19
N ARG A 340 20.27 14.62 3.08
CA ARG A 340 21.62 15.17 2.97
C ARG A 340 21.90 15.78 1.60
N SER A 341 21.44 15.15 0.52
CA SER A 341 21.61 15.62 -0.86
C SER A 341 20.81 16.90 -1.16
N SER A 342 19.73 17.16 -0.41
CA SER A 342 19.00 18.44 -0.52
C SER A 342 19.78 19.64 0.05
N GLN A 343 20.82 19.39 0.86
CA GLN A 343 21.59 20.42 1.56
C GLN A 343 23.07 20.46 1.13
N ALA A 344 23.60 19.36 0.59
CA ALA A 344 24.99 19.17 0.22
C ALA A 344 25.12 18.34 -1.06
N LYS A 345 26.35 18.16 -1.57
CA LYS A 345 26.63 17.23 -2.67
C LYS A 345 26.09 15.82 -2.33
N THR A 346 25.67 15.10 -3.36
CA THR A 346 25.21 13.71 -3.24
C THR A 346 26.25 12.86 -2.49
N MET A 347 25.79 12.01 -1.58
CA MET A 347 26.70 11.15 -0.81
C MET A 347 27.34 10.11 -1.73
N SER A 348 28.63 9.84 -1.53
CA SER A 348 29.27 8.67 -2.16
C SER A 348 28.64 7.37 -1.64
N PHE A 349 28.77 6.29 -2.41
CA PHE A 349 28.24 4.99 -2.02
C PHE A 349 28.87 4.49 -0.71
N GLU A 350 30.19 4.67 -0.55
CA GLU A 350 30.96 4.32 0.65
C GLU A 350 30.48 5.11 1.88
N SER A 351 30.17 6.39 1.68
CA SER A 351 29.60 7.25 2.72
C SER A 351 28.20 6.79 3.13
N LEU A 352 27.38 6.34 2.18
CA LEU A 352 26.05 5.81 2.48
C LEU A 352 26.15 4.45 3.18
N ALA A 353 27.04 3.57 2.72
CA ALA A 353 27.30 2.26 3.30
C ALA A 353 27.79 2.36 4.75
N SER A 354 28.78 3.24 5.03
CA SER A 354 29.27 3.47 6.38
C SER A 354 28.19 4.00 7.33
N VAL A 355 27.31 4.89 6.85
CA VAL A 355 26.15 5.36 7.63
C VAL A 355 25.17 4.21 7.91
N MET A 356 24.95 3.33 6.94
CA MET A 356 24.07 2.17 7.11
C MET A 356 24.60 1.17 8.13
N VAL A 357 25.89 0.85 8.07
CA VAL A 357 26.57 -0.02 9.06
C VAL A 357 26.51 0.61 10.45
N THR A 358 26.89 1.89 10.57
CA THR A 358 26.87 2.62 11.84
C THR A 358 25.47 2.63 12.47
N ARG A 359 24.42 2.88 11.67
CA ARG A 359 23.04 2.85 12.15
C ARG A 359 22.60 1.45 12.57
N SER A 360 23.04 0.43 11.85
CA SER A 360 22.74 -0.97 12.19
C SER A 360 23.39 -1.38 13.51
N LEU A 361 24.66 -1.02 13.73
CA LEU A 361 25.36 -1.22 15.00
C LEU A 361 24.70 -0.45 16.16
N VAL A 362 24.35 0.82 15.94
CA VAL A 362 23.65 1.63 16.95
C VAL A 362 22.28 1.02 17.28
N LYS A 363 21.55 0.52 16.27
CA LYS A 363 20.26 -0.16 16.48
C LYS A 363 20.46 -1.45 17.27
N ALA A 364 21.38 -2.32 16.86
CA ALA A 364 21.69 -3.57 17.56
C ALA A 364 22.08 -3.32 19.02
N ARG A 365 22.95 -2.34 19.27
CA ARG A 365 23.31 -1.92 20.64
C ARG A 365 22.09 -1.44 21.42
N ASN A 366 21.24 -0.60 20.83
CA ASN A 366 20.04 -0.12 21.52
C ASN A 366 19.03 -1.23 21.82
N ASP A 367 18.88 -2.20 20.92
CA ASP A 367 17.99 -3.34 21.11
C ASP A 367 18.53 -4.30 22.18
N TRP A 368 19.85 -4.52 22.22
CA TRP A 368 20.54 -5.24 23.30
C TRP A 368 20.37 -4.54 24.66
N MET A 369 20.57 -3.22 24.72
CA MET A 369 20.36 -2.43 25.95
C MET A 369 18.92 -2.56 26.44
N LYS A 370 17.93 -2.45 25.54
CA LYS A 370 16.52 -2.63 25.90
C LYS A 370 16.22 -4.03 26.41
N ALA A 371 16.80 -5.07 25.82
CA ALA A 371 16.59 -6.46 26.24
C ALA A 371 17.08 -6.70 27.68
N ARG A 372 18.15 -6.01 28.09
CA ARG A 372 18.67 -6.04 29.48
C ARG A 372 17.96 -5.09 30.44
N GLY A 373 16.81 -4.52 30.05
CA GLY A 373 16.07 -3.60 30.89
C GLY A 373 16.72 -2.22 31.04
N PHE A 374 17.81 -1.91 30.31
CA PHE A 374 18.34 -0.55 30.21
C PHE A 374 17.38 0.29 29.38
N SER A 375 16.33 0.77 30.06
CA SER A 375 15.29 1.57 29.48
C SER A 375 15.89 2.88 28.99
N SER A 376 15.82 3.12 27.68
CA SER A 376 16.15 4.42 27.11
C SER A 376 15.36 5.55 27.76
N LYS A 377 14.24 5.26 28.45
CA LYS A 377 13.45 6.27 29.16
C LYS A 377 14.28 6.97 30.24
N GLN A 378 15.23 6.31 30.90
CA GLN A 378 16.07 6.98 31.90
C GLN A 378 17.01 7.98 31.21
N THR A 379 17.68 7.58 30.13
CA THR A 379 18.53 8.47 29.33
C THR A 379 17.74 9.56 28.61
N GLN A 380 16.51 9.26 28.18
CA GLN A 380 15.64 10.17 27.45
C GLN A 380 14.94 11.15 28.40
N ARG A 381 14.64 10.76 29.64
CA ARG A 381 14.15 11.64 30.72
C ARG A 381 15.27 12.56 31.19
N VAL A 382 16.49 12.06 31.34
CA VAL A 382 17.68 12.91 31.59
C VAL A 382 17.89 13.89 30.43
N ARG A 383 17.83 13.46 29.17
CA ARG A 383 17.94 14.37 28.01
C ARG A 383 16.77 15.34 27.85
N ARG A 384 15.55 14.94 28.21
CA ARG A 384 14.34 15.79 28.13
C ARG A 384 14.30 16.80 29.26
N ASN A 385 14.85 16.45 30.43
CA ASN A 385 15.01 17.38 31.54
C ASN A 385 16.21 18.31 31.32
N ALA A 386 17.28 17.83 30.69
CA ALA A 386 18.45 18.65 30.32
C ALA A 386 18.17 19.57 29.12
N ARG A 387 17.28 19.17 28.20
CA ARG A 387 16.77 20.07 27.17
C ARG A 387 15.68 20.93 27.78
N GLN A 388 16.06 22.11 28.26
CA GLN A 388 15.09 23.15 28.58
C GLN A 388 14.02 23.22 27.48
N PRO A 389 12.73 23.30 27.83
CA PRO A 389 11.65 23.30 26.86
C PRO A 389 11.93 24.43 25.86
N LYS A 390 12.36 24.07 24.65
CA LYS A 390 12.50 25.04 23.57
C LYS A 390 11.10 25.61 23.39
N LYS A 391 10.87 26.86 23.82
CA LYS A 391 9.60 27.59 23.64
C LYS A 391 9.19 27.39 22.18
N HIS A 392 8.23 26.49 21.94
CA HIS A 392 7.77 26.16 20.59
C HIS A 392 7.18 27.47 20.04
N ARG A 393 7.91 28.15 19.15
CA ARG A 393 7.48 29.38 18.47
C ARG A 393 6.38 29.06 17.43
N ARG A 394 5.35 28.31 17.83
CA ARG A 394 4.16 28.00 17.04
C ARG A 394 3.03 28.88 17.56
N GLY A 395 3.00 30.09 17.00
CA GLY A 395 2.03 31.14 17.17
C GLY A 395 2.47 32.31 16.32
N GLY A 396 1.54 32.97 15.63
CA GLY A 396 1.77 34.12 14.76
C GLY A 396 2.55 35.22 15.48
N GLY A 397 3.87 35.16 15.52
CA GLY A 397 4.65 36.28 16.03
C GLY A 397 4.45 37.50 15.13
N ALA A 398 4.64 38.70 15.66
CA ALA A 398 4.59 39.94 14.89
C ALA A 398 5.38 39.88 13.57
N TRP A 399 6.47 39.12 13.54
CA TRP A 399 7.23 38.81 12.32
C TRP A 399 6.41 38.15 11.20
N ARG A 400 5.57 37.15 11.51
CA ARG A 400 4.74 36.48 10.50
C ARG A 400 3.65 37.41 9.99
N THR A 401 3.04 38.19 10.88
CA THR A 401 2.07 39.23 10.50
C THR A 401 2.72 40.27 9.60
N PHE A 402 3.93 40.71 9.93
CA PHE A 402 4.70 41.65 9.12
C PHE A 402 4.97 41.11 7.72
N MET A 403 5.49 39.87 7.61
CA MET A 403 5.75 39.22 6.33
C MET A 403 4.48 39.09 5.48
N HIS A 404 3.35 38.77 6.11
CA HIS A 404 2.05 38.67 5.42
C HIS A 404 1.53 40.04 4.96
N LYS A 405 1.61 41.07 5.82
CA LYS A 405 1.19 42.44 5.51
C LYS A 405 1.99 43.02 4.34
N GLN A 406 3.28 42.74 4.30
CA GLN A 406 4.20 43.19 3.24
C GLN A 406 4.20 42.29 1.99
N LYS A 407 3.40 41.20 1.98
CA LYS A 407 3.33 40.21 0.88
C LYS A 407 4.71 39.69 0.43
N ILE A 408 5.65 39.55 1.37
CA ILE A 408 7.03 39.20 1.07
C ILE A 408 7.13 37.70 0.80
N ALA A 409 7.64 37.35 -0.38
CA ALA A 409 7.84 35.96 -0.79
C ALA A 409 8.92 35.25 0.05
N PHE A 410 8.82 33.92 0.14
CA PHE A 410 9.76 33.04 0.84
C PHE A 410 11.13 33.04 0.11
N GLY A 411 11.95 34.07 0.38
CA GLY A 411 13.25 34.27 -0.27
C GLY A 411 13.86 35.65 0.00
N GLN A 412 13.02 36.66 0.26
CA GLN A 412 13.44 38.03 0.58
C GLN A 412 13.61 38.27 2.10
N SER A 413 13.85 37.21 2.88
CA SER A 413 13.78 37.27 4.35
C SER A 413 14.82 38.17 5.00
N LYS A 414 16.00 38.34 4.38
CA LYS A 414 17.08 39.18 4.92
C LYS A 414 16.74 40.67 4.88
N ALA A 415 16.26 41.18 3.74
CA ALA A 415 15.85 42.58 3.60
C ALA A 415 14.65 42.90 4.50
N ALA A 416 13.64 42.01 4.48
CA ALA A 416 12.48 42.10 5.35
C ALA A 416 12.85 42.14 6.84
N SER A 417 13.92 41.46 7.24
CA SER A 417 14.37 41.44 8.64
C SER A 417 14.89 42.81 9.07
N ALA A 418 15.62 43.51 8.19
CA ALA A 418 16.09 44.86 8.47
C ALA A 418 14.90 45.84 8.61
N ASP A 419 13.91 45.74 7.73
CA ASP A 419 12.71 46.59 7.76
C ASP A 419 11.84 46.33 8.98
N TYR A 420 11.69 45.07 9.39
CA TYR A 420 11.01 44.74 10.64
C TYR A 420 11.74 45.28 11.87
N HIS A 421 13.08 45.23 11.89
CA HIS A 421 13.85 45.83 12.97
C HIS A 421 13.77 47.36 12.96
N ARG A 422 13.72 48.00 11.78
CA ARG A 422 13.46 49.44 11.64
C ARG A 422 12.07 49.80 12.16
N LEU A 423 11.04 49.07 11.74
CA LEU A 423 9.66 49.25 12.20
C LEU A 423 9.56 49.13 13.72
N ARG A 424 10.22 48.13 14.31
CA ARG A 424 10.24 47.91 15.76
C ARG A 424 10.89 49.06 16.53
N ARG A 425 11.85 49.77 15.95
CA ARG A 425 12.55 50.90 16.60
C ARG A 425 11.83 52.23 16.39
N ASN A 426 11.33 52.45 15.17
CA ASN A 426 10.87 53.77 14.74
C ASN A 426 9.35 53.96 14.91
N SER A 427 8.57 52.87 14.93
CA SER A 427 7.10 52.92 14.95
C SER A 427 6.53 51.93 15.98
N PRO A 428 6.60 52.25 17.29
CA PRO A 428 6.18 51.35 18.37
C PRO A 428 4.70 50.95 18.27
N ASP A 429 3.82 51.85 17.84
CA ASP A 429 2.38 51.60 17.74
C ASP A 429 2.05 50.61 16.62
N GLU A 430 2.66 50.79 15.44
CA GLU A 430 2.53 49.82 14.33
C GLU A 430 3.06 48.44 14.73
N PHE A 431 4.16 48.41 15.49
CA PHE A 431 4.71 47.16 16.00
C PHE A 431 3.80 46.50 17.02
N ALA A 432 3.16 47.27 17.90
CA ALA A 432 2.18 46.79 18.87
C ALA A 432 0.96 46.17 18.17
N GLU A 433 0.50 46.77 17.07
CA GLU A 433 -0.60 46.23 16.27
C GLU A 433 -0.23 44.89 15.60
N LEU A 434 0.98 44.78 15.05
CA LEU A 434 1.49 43.51 14.51
C LEU A 434 1.56 42.42 15.59
N GLN A 435 1.93 42.77 16.83
CA GLN A 435 1.90 41.85 17.96
C GLN A 435 0.48 41.45 18.35
N ARG A 436 -0.48 42.37 18.30
CA ARG A 436 -1.89 42.10 18.62
C ARG A 436 -2.51 41.14 17.61
N ILE A 437 -2.38 41.42 16.31
CA ILE A 437 -2.84 40.54 15.23
C ILE A 437 -2.15 39.18 15.32
N GLY A 438 -0.85 39.17 15.60
CA GLY A 438 -0.10 37.94 15.77
C GLY A 438 -0.61 37.06 16.93
N ARG A 439 -0.94 37.69 18.06
CA ARG A 439 -1.57 37.00 19.20
C ARG A 439 -2.94 36.44 18.82
N LEU A 440 -3.78 37.22 18.15
CA LEU A 440 -5.09 36.75 17.67
C LEU A 440 -4.97 35.56 16.71
N ALA A 441 -4.06 35.63 15.73
CA ALA A 441 -3.79 34.50 14.82
C ALA A 441 -3.29 33.26 15.56
N THR A 442 -2.56 33.43 16.67
CA THR A 442 -2.14 32.31 17.53
C THR A 442 -3.33 31.67 18.23
N VAL A 443 -4.23 32.48 18.79
CA VAL A 443 -5.45 31.99 19.46
C VAL A 443 -6.33 31.25 18.44
N ALA A 444 -6.58 31.86 17.27
CA ALA A 444 -7.36 31.28 16.19
C ALA A 444 -6.79 29.96 15.64
N SER A 445 -5.47 29.75 15.71
CA SER A 445 -4.84 28.49 15.28
C SER A 445 -4.93 27.36 16.32
N ARG A 446 -5.33 27.68 17.56
CA ARG A 446 -5.44 26.72 18.67
C ARG A 446 -6.87 26.34 18.99
N SER A 447 -7.82 27.23 18.73
CA SER A 447 -9.24 26.91 18.54
C SER A 447 -9.43 26.11 17.28
#